data_AF-A0A954ECL1-F1
#
_entry.id   AF-A0A954ECL1-F1
#
_cell.length_a   1.000
_cell.length_b   1.000
_cell.length_c   1.000
_cell.angle_alpha   90.00
_cell.angle_beta   90.00
_cell.angle_gamma   90.00
#
_symmetry.space_group_name_H-M   'P 1'
#
loop_
_entity.id
_entity.type
_entity.pdbx_description
1 polymer ?
#
loop_
_entity_poly.entity_id
_entity_poly.type
_entity_poly.pdbx_seq_one_letter_code
_entity_poly.pdbx_strand_id
1 'polypeptide(L)'
;RVSGVGFSVAENGGTNAAGLGIRSFSGASLLSELDSGKGVPVEGATLDLLRRDGTELSLSFEGAKTVQDIVDAINAVDPGVLVASFKTTGNGIVISDSSGTGLLSINETAVSRALKLTGSEDGNADLEGTDVGIEAATTLLSSLNNGAGVPVGAGTLDITRRDGSVVNINLAAAVTVQDVLDAVNAIDPGNLVMTYSATGGNFKLNDQSGTGPLTVADNAVSQGLGIVGSEDGVVDLAGEDPNLRRSNGVIDLMIRLRDALEVGDNREIEIVGNLIQDSHADFNFLRGDVGGRLKSLDRYASILVDQDIQIQESISEVFDADLATAITEFSNLQVTIQAAQQVAATTLQLNLFNYI
;
A
#
# COMPACT_ATOMS: atom_id res chain seq x y z
N ARG A 1 1.57 -2.65 -1.76
CA ARG A 1 0.50 -1.73 -1.28
C ARG A 1 0.82 -1.42 0.17
N VAL A 2 0.85 -0.14 0.56
CA VAL A 2 1.13 0.29 1.94
C VAL A 2 -0.04 -0.15 2.82
N SER A 3 0.26 -0.75 3.97
CA SER A 3 -0.70 -1.13 5.01
C SER A 3 -1.71 -0.01 5.25
N GLY A 4 -3.00 -0.33 5.12
CA GLY A 4 -4.10 0.57 5.42
C GLY A 4 -5.05 -0.15 6.36
N VAL A 5 -5.40 0.49 7.48
CA VAL A 5 -6.51 0.05 8.34
C VAL A 5 -7.80 0.15 7.54
N GLY A 6 -8.69 -0.81 7.70
CA GLY A 6 -9.96 -0.78 7.00
C GLY A 6 -10.85 0.36 7.45
N PHE A 7 -11.41 1.07 6.47
CA PHE A 7 -12.40 2.10 6.68
C PHE A 7 -13.76 1.56 6.24
N SER A 8 -14.70 1.46 7.19
CA SER A 8 -16.11 1.25 6.90
C SER A 8 -16.86 2.57 7.09
N VAL A 9 -17.63 2.96 6.08
CA VAL A 9 -18.56 4.09 6.15
C VAL A 9 -19.96 3.53 6.33
N ALA A 10 -20.67 4.04 7.33
CA ALA A 10 -22.01 3.63 7.71
C ALA A 10 -22.97 4.82 7.74
N GLU A 11 -24.25 4.52 7.91
CA GLU A 11 -25.24 5.54 8.24
C GLU A 11 -25.27 5.80 9.76
N ASN A 12 -25.69 7.00 10.15
CA ASN A 12 -25.98 7.35 11.54
C ASN A 12 -27.39 7.93 11.63
N GLY A 13 -28.39 7.08 11.36
CA GLY A 13 -29.81 7.44 11.27
C GLY A 13 -30.21 8.20 10.00
N GLY A 14 -29.33 8.30 9.01
CA GLY A 14 -29.54 9.01 7.75
C GLY A 14 -29.40 8.12 6.51
N THR A 15 -29.33 8.75 5.33
CA THR A 15 -29.12 8.08 4.03
C THR A 15 -28.01 8.73 3.21
N ASN A 16 -27.19 9.58 3.84
CA ASN A 16 -26.21 10.40 3.15
C ASN A 16 -25.06 9.56 2.59
N ALA A 17 -24.61 8.53 3.30
CA ALA A 17 -23.53 7.68 2.82
C ALA A 17 -23.98 6.87 1.59
N ALA A 18 -25.21 6.37 1.60
CA ALA A 18 -25.84 5.70 0.47
C ALA A 18 -26.06 6.67 -0.71
N GLY A 19 -26.55 7.88 -0.45
CA GLY A 19 -26.76 8.90 -1.49
C GLY A 19 -25.48 9.37 -2.16
N LEU A 20 -24.36 9.34 -1.44
CA LEU A 20 -23.02 9.63 -1.96
C LEU A 20 -22.31 8.39 -2.55
N GLY A 21 -22.92 7.21 -2.45
CA GLY A 21 -22.34 5.95 -2.96
C GLY A 21 -21.07 5.51 -2.22
N ILE A 22 -20.84 6.01 -1.00
CA ILE A 22 -19.65 5.69 -0.20
C ILE A 22 -19.93 4.71 0.93
N ARG A 23 -21.19 4.28 1.09
CA ARG A 23 -21.56 3.31 2.15
C ARG A 23 -20.89 1.96 1.90
N SER A 24 -20.22 1.44 2.92
CA SER A 24 -19.41 0.21 2.82
C SER A 24 -20.22 -1.08 2.95
N PHE A 25 -21.52 -1.00 3.27
CA PHE A 25 -22.41 -2.15 3.42
C PHE A 25 -23.83 -1.78 3.05
N SER A 26 -24.47 -2.55 2.18
CA SER A 26 -25.86 -2.36 1.76
C SER A 26 -26.45 -3.68 1.25
N GLY A 27 -27.73 -3.71 0.90
CA GLY A 27 -28.33 -4.87 0.25
C GLY A 27 -27.63 -5.28 -1.06
N ALA A 28 -27.01 -4.33 -1.77
CA ALA A 28 -26.27 -4.62 -3.00
C ALA A 28 -24.86 -5.17 -2.76
N SER A 29 -24.37 -5.19 -1.52
CA SER A 29 -23.05 -5.75 -1.20
C SER A 29 -23.01 -7.23 -1.54
N LEU A 30 -21.97 -7.65 -2.25
CA LEU A 30 -21.78 -9.05 -2.61
C LEU A 30 -21.36 -9.83 -1.35
N LEU A 31 -21.98 -10.99 -1.14
CA LEU A 31 -21.63 -11.87 -0.03
C LEU A 31 -20.18 -12.32 -0.11
N SER A 32 -19.62 -12.45 -1.31
CA SER A 32 -18.21 -12.79 -1.53
C SER A 32 -17.22 -11.71 -1.08
N GLU A 33 -17.67 -10.46 -0.89
CA GLU A 33 -16.82 -9.34 -0.50
C GLU A 33 -16.85 -9.06 1.01
N LEU A 34 -17.72 -9.76 1.75
CA LEU A 34 -17.84 -9.63 3.20
C LEU A 34 -16.78 -10.46 3.93
N ASP A 35 -16.72 -10.27 5.25
CA ASP A 35 -15.80 -10.98 6.14
C ASP A 35 -14.34 -10.86 5.66
N SER A 36 -13.88 -9.62 5.46
CA SER A 36 -12.55 -9.33 4.91
C SER A 36 -12.28 -9.94 3.53
N GLY A 37 -13.32 -10.15 2.72
CA GLY A 37 -13.23 -10.73 1.37
C GLY A 37 -13.15 -12.26 1.34
N LYS A 38 -13.31 -12.94 2.48
CA LYS A 38 -13.49 -14.41 2.54
C LYS A 38 -14.85 -14.82 1.99
N GLY A 39 -15.81 -13.91 2.16
CA GLY A 39 -17.19 -14.08 1.79
C GLY A 39 -18.01 -14.89 2.80
N VAL A 40 -19.33 -14.84 2.64
CA VAL A 40 -20.26 -15.61 3.46
C VAL A 40 -20.38 -17.01 2.87
N PRO A 41 -20.11 -18.08 3.64
CA PRO A 41 -20.16 -19.46 3.14
C PRO A 41 -21.60 -19.93 3.04
N VAL A 42 -22.23 -19.66 1.89
CA VAL A 42 -23.64 -20.02 1.63
C VAL A 42 -23.84 -21.45 1.11
N GLU A 43 -22.76 -22.11 0.70
CA GLU A 43 -22.77 -23.49 0.18
C GLU A 43 -22.53 -24.48 1.33
N GLY A 44 -23.59 -25.11 1.82
CA GLY A 44 -23.51 -26.20 2.81
C GLY A 44 -23.43 -25.78 4.28
N ALA A 45 -23.46 -24.48 4.60
CA ALA A 45 -23.61 -23.98 5.97
C ALA A 45 -24.97 -23.29 6.16
N THR A 46 -25.48 -23.31 7.40
CA THR A 46 -26.77 -22.73 7.77
C THR A 46 -26.61 -21.59 8.76
N LEU A 47 -27.63 -20.74 8.84
CA LEU A 47 -27.87 -19.86 9.98
C LEU A 47 -28.85 -20.55 10.92
N ASP A 48 -28.40 -20.81 12.15
CA ASP A 48 -29.20 -21.47 13.17
C ASP A 48 -29.80 -20.43 14.13
N LEU A 49 -31.12 -20.39 14.19
CA LEU A 49 -31.91 -19.38 14.90
C LEU A 49 -32.96 -20.05 15.80
N LEU A 50 -33.02 -19.64 17.06
CA LEU A 50 -34.11 -19.95 17.99
C LEU A 50 -35.06 -18.75 18.04
N ARG A 51 -36.33 -18.99 17.69
CA ARG A 51 -37.41 -18.00 17.69
C ARG A 51 -38.00 -17.79 19.07
N ARG A 52 -38.71 -16.67 19.24
CA ARG A 52 -39.36 -16.30 20.50
C ARG A 52 -40.52 -17.24 20.90
N ASP A 53 -41.10 -17.97 19.97
CA ASP A 53 -42.10 -19.02 20.25
C ASP A 53 -41.46 -20.37 20.66
N GLY A 54 -40.13 -20.47 20.65
CA GLY A 54 -39.36 -21.66 20.94
C GLY A 54 -39.06 -22.54 19.72
N THR A 55 -39.45 -22.12 18.52
CA THR A 55 -39.13 -22.83 17.28
C THR A 55 -37.66 -22.67 16.92
N GLU A 56 -36.97 -23.77 16.66
CA GLU A 56 -35.60 -23.76 16.09
C GLU A 56 -35.66 -23.82 14.56
N LEU A 57 -34.84 -23.00 13.91
CA LEU A 57 -34.70 -22.92 12.47
C LEU A 57 -33.24 -23.05 12.06
N SER A 58 -32.98 -23.80 11.00
CA SER A 58 -31.69 -23.82 10.30
C SER A 58 -31.92 -23.39 8.86
N LEU A 59 -31.43 -22.21 8.51
CA LEU A 59 -31.67 -21.55 7.23
C LEU A 59 -30.47 -21.75 6.30
N SER A 60 -30.71 -22.37 5.14
CA SER A 60 -29.74 -22.43 4.05
C SER A 60 -29.89 -21.21 3.14
N PHE A 61 -28.77 -20.71 2.65
CA PHE A 61 -28.71 -19.60 1.70
C PHE A 61 -28.06 -20.01 0.37
N GLU A 62 -28.08 -21.30 0.04
CA GLU A 62 -27.48 -21.83 -1.18
C GLU A 62 -27.92 -21.04 -2.42
N GLY A 63 -26.96 -20.58 -3.22
CA GLY A 63 -27.21 -19.72 -4.38
C GLY A 63 -27.44 -18.23 -4.09
N ALA A 64 -27.47 -17.77 -2.84
CA ALA A 64 -27.50 -16.35 -2.50
C ALA A 64 -26.18 -15.66 -2.90
N LYS A 65 -26.27 -14.42 -3.38
CA LYS A 65 -25.11 -13.66 -3.90
C LYS A 65 -24.90 -12.35 -3.19
N THR A 66 -25.96 -11.74 -2.70
CA THR A 66 -25.97 -10.41 -2.09
C THR A 66 -26.52 -10.46 -0.68
N VAL A 67 -26.24 -9.42 0.10
CA VAL A 67 -26.83 -9.27 1.42
C VAL A 67 -28.36 -9.16 1.35
N GLN A 68 -28.89 -8.56 0.27
CA GLN A 68 -30.33 -8.50 0.08
C GLN A 68 -30.95 -9.90 -0.05
N ASP A 69 -30.27 -10.84 -0.74
CA ASP A 69 -30.76 -12.22 -0.86
C ASP A 69 -30.89 -12.89 0.52
N ILE A 70 -29.97 -12.62 1.44
CA ILE A 70 -30.02 -13.12 2.83
C ILE A 70 -31.21 -12.52 3.57
N VAL A 71 -31.37 -11.20 3.50
CA VAL A 71 -32.47 -10.47 4.16
C VAL A 71 -33.82 -10.98 3.64
N ASP A 72 -33.95 -11.15 2.33
CA ASP A 72 -35.17 -11.64 1.70
C ASP A 72 -35.46 -13.10 2.06
N ALA A 73 -34.43 -13.95 2.10
CA ALA A 73 -34.57 -15.35 2.51
C ALA A 73 -35.04 -15.49 3.97
N ILE A 74 -34.52 -14.68 4.90
CA ILE A 74 -34.99 -14.65 6.29
C ILE A 74 -36.45 -14.16 6.36
N ASN A 75 -36.76 -13.07 5.66
CA ASN A 75 -38.11 -12.49 5.65
C ASN A 75 -39.17 -13.40 5.02
N ALA A 76 -38.76 -14.30 4.12
CA ALA A 76 -39.66 -15.26 3.47
C ALA A 76 -40.09 -16.42 4.39
N VAL A 77 -39.36 -16.67 5.48
CA VAL A 77 -39.66 -17.77 6.42
C VAL A 77 -41.02 -17.59 7.08
N ASP A 78 -41.31 -16.37 7.55
CA ASP A 78 -42.55 -16.04 8.24
C ASP A 78 -42.88 -14.54 8.06
N PRO A 79 -43.49 -14.19 6.91
CA PRO A 79 -43.63 -12.80 6.50
C PRO A 79 -44.37 -11.93 7.51
N GLY A 80 -43.69 -10.87 7.97
CA GLY A 80 -44.23 -9.89 8.91
C GLY A 80 -44.12 -10.31 10.39
N VAL A 81 -43.70 -11.54 10.67
CA VAL A 81 -43.45 -12.03 12.04
C VAL A 81 -41.95 -12.11 12.32
N LEU A 82 -41.18 -12.76 11.43
CA LEU A 82 -39.72 -12.76 11.44
C LEU A 82 -39.22 -11.76 10.40
N VAL A 83 -38.54 -10.71 10.86
CA VAL A 83 -38.11 -9.60 10.02
C VAL A 83 -36.61 -9.35 10.20
N ALA A 84 -35.84 -9.58 9.14
CA ALA A 84 -34.50 -9.07 8.96
C ALA A 84 -34.54 -7.68 8.31
N SER A 85 -33.76 -6.75 8.85
CA SER A 85 -33.60 -5.39 8.33
C SER A 85 -32.18 -4.88 8.53
N PHE A 86 -31.82 -3.77 7.88
CA PHE A 86 -30.53 -3.14 8.07
C PHE A 86 -30.53 -2.23 9.29
N LYS A 87 -29.40 -2.16 10.00
CA LYS A 87 -29.18 -1.17 11.05
C LYS A 87 -29.39 0.26 10.53
N THR A 88 -30.03 1.08 11.36
CA THR A 88 -30.22 2.51 11.12
C THR A 88 -28.96 3.32 11.49
N THR A 89 -28.17 2.83 12.44
CA THR A 89 -26.85 3.35 12.82
C THR A 89 -25.81 2.23 12.76
N GLY A 90 -24.71 2.48 12.06
CA GLY A 90 -23.72 1.43 11.78
C GLY A 90 -24.07 0.62 10.54
N ASN A 91 -23.27 -0.40 10.27
CA ASN A 91 -23.50 -1.32 9.16
C ASN A 91 -23.86 -2.68 9.73
N GLY A 92 -25.02 -3.24 9.48
CA GLY A 92 -25.32 -4.57 10.00
C GLY A 92 -26.76 -4.96 9.78
N ILE A 93 -27.11 -6.14 10.29
CA ILE A 93 -28.45 -6.70 10.17
C ILE A 93 -29.08 -6.76 11.57
N VAL A 94 -30.35 -6.40 11.64
CA VAL A 94 -31.21 -6.48 12.82
C VAL A 94 -32.28 -7.52 12.54
N ILE A 95 -32.50 -8.41 13.51
CA ILE A 95 -33.53 -9.45 13.45
C ILE A 95 -34.60 -9.13 14.49
N SER A 96 -35.82 -8.91 14.01
CA SER A 96 -37.02 -8.80 14.83
C SER A 96 -37.83 -10.08 14.70
N ASP A 97 -38.32 -10.62 15.82
CA ASP A 97 -39.23 -11.76 15.81
C ASP A 97 -40.38 -11.50 16.78
N SER A 98 -41.61 -11.57 16.28
CA SER A 98 -42.85 -11.34 17.03
C SER A 98 -43.69 -12.60 17.23
N SER A 99 -43.12 -13.79 16.94
CA SER A 99 -43.79 -15.09 17.12
C SER A 99 -44.19 -15.39 18.57
N GLY A 100 -43.49 -14.79 19.54
CA GLY A 100 -43.72 -15.01 20.97
C GLY A 100 -42.96 -14.00 21.85
N THR A 101 -42.81 -14.35 23.13
CA THR A 101 -42.11 -13.52 24.13
C THR A 101 -40.88 -14.23 24.74
N GLY A 102 -40.52 -15.41 24.23
CA GLY A 102 -39.35 -16.15 24.66
C GLY A 102 -38.04 -15.55 24.14
N LEU A 103 -36.93 -16.25 24.41
CA LEU A 103 -35.61 -15.90 23.92
C LEU A 103 -35.57 -15.90 22.39
N LEU A 104 -35.00 -14.85 21.80
CA LEU A 104 -34.52 -14.87 20.42
C LEU A 104 -33.02 -15.12 20.47
N SER A 105 -32.49 -16.14 19.80
CA SER A 105 -31.04 -16.34 19.72
C SER A 105 -30.59 -16.83 18.35
N ILE A 106 -29.35 -16.48 18.00
CA ILE A 106 -28.65 -16.97 16.82
C ILE A 106 -27.37 -17.63 17.30
N ASN A 107 -27.24 -18.92 17.03
CA ASN A 107 -26.07 -19.70 17.41
C ASN A 107 -24.88 -19.37 16.50
N GLU A 108 -23.68 -19.63 17.01
CA GLU A 108 -22.48 -19.46 16.19
C GLU A 108 -22.40 -20.55 15.11
N THR A 109 -22.36 -20.10 13.87
CA THR A 109 -22.21 -20.88 12.65
C THR A 109 -21.24 -20.13 11.74
N ALA A 110 -20.78 -20.77 10.66
CA ALA A 110 -19.93 -20.08 9.69
C ALA A 110 -20.65 -18.88 9.05
N VAL A 111 -21.97 -18.98 8.83
CA VAL A 111 -22.80 -17.91 8.27
C VAL A 111 -23.02 -16.77 9.28
N SER A 112 -23.43 -17.08 10.51
CA SER A 112 -23.67 -16.05 11.54
C SER A 112 -22.39 -15.32 11.95
N ARG A 113 -21.23 -15.98 11.90
CA ARG A 113 -19.94 -15.31 12.12
C ARG A 113 -19.59 -14.34 11.00
N ALA A 114 -19.67 -14.78 9.74
CA ALA A 114 -19.36 -13.93 8.57
C ALA A 114 -20.31 -12.73 8.45
N LEU A 115 -21.57 -12.90 8.85
CA LEU A 115 -22.58 -11.83 8.91
C LEU A 115 -22.65 -11.11 10.27
N LYS A 116 -21.79 -11.49 11.23
CA LYS A 116 -21.71 -10.97 12.59
C LYS A 116 -23.06 -10.83 13.33
N LEU A 117 -23.88 -11.87 13.20
CA LEU A 117 -25.26 -11.95 13.67
C LEU A 117 -25.45 -12.85 14.90
N THR A 118 -24.38 -13.36 15.50
CA THR A 118 -24.45 -14.20 16.71
C THR A 118 -24.90 -13.38 17.93
N GLY A 119 -25.82 -13.91 18.74
CA GLY A 119 -26.30 -13.24 19.94
C GLY A 119 -27.58 -13.83 20.51
N SER A 120 -28.07 -13.24 21.59
CA SER A 120 -29.33 -13.64 22.23
C SER A 120 -30.01 -12.46 22.91
N GLU A 121 -31.33 -12.34 22.78
CA GLU A 121 -32.13 -11.24 23.33
C GLU A 121 -33.37 -11.75 24.08
N ASP A 122 -33.42 -11.51 25.40
CA ASP A 122 -34.49 -11.98 26.29
C ASP A 122 -35.53 -10.90 26.68
N GLY A 123 -35.45 -9.69 26.10
CA GLY A 123 -36.26 -8.54 26.50
C GLY A 123 -37.37 -8.09 25.54
N ASN A 124 -37.85 -8.94 24.63
CA ASN A 124 -38.79 -8.54 23.54
C ASN A 124 -38.25 -7.43 22.62
N ALA A 125 -36.93 -7.16 22.64
CA ALA A 125 -36.23 -6.24 21.74
C ALA A 125 -35.79 -6.94 20.44
N ASP A 126 -35.28 -6.18 19.47
CA ASP A 126 -34.67 -6.78 18.28
C ASP A 126 -33.25 -7.27 18.59
N LEU A 127 -32.85 -8.38 17.96
CA LEU A 127 -31.47 -8.85 18.00
C LEU A 127 -30.64 -8.09 16.98
N GLU A 128 -29.72 -7.26 17.48
CA GLU A 128 -28.85 -6.45 16.65
C GLU A 128 -27.51 -7.16 16.41
N GLY A 129 -27.19 -7.50 15.16
CA GLY A 129 -25.86 -7.95 14.78
C GLY A 129 -24.82 -6.85 14.99
N THR A 130 -23.55 -7.23 15.19
CA THR A 130 -22.46 -6.23 15.25
C THR A 130 -22.12 -5.71 13.85
N ASP A 131 -21.26 -4.69 13.77
CA ASP A 131 -21.10 -3.98 12.51
C ASP A 131 -20.43 -4.84 11.41
N VAL A 132 -21.16 -5.17 10.34
CA VAL A 132 -20.76 -5.92 9.14
C VAL A 132 -20.24 -4.95 8.08
N GLY A 133 -19.06 -5.15 7.53
CA GLY A 133 -18.54 -4.30 6.44
C GLY A 133 -17.94 -5.10 5.31
N ILE A 134 -17.75 -4.43 4.16
CA ILE A 134 -16.57 -4.68 3.33
C ILE A 134 -15.38 -4.23 4.19
N GLU A 135 -14.94 -5.13 5.07
CA GLU A 135 -13.74 -4.92 5.86
C GLU A 135 -12.57 -4.82 4.89
N ALA A 136 -11.68 -3.85 5.08
CA ALA A 136 -10.57 -3.72 4.14
C ALA A 136 -9.80 -5.02 4.03
N ALA A 137 -9.23 -5.22 2.85
CA ALA A 137 -8.21 -6.22 2.61
C ALA A 137 -7.23 -6.22 3.80
N THR A 138 -7.35 -7.26 4.60
CA THR A 138 -6.45 -7.58 5.69
C THR A 138 -5.04 -7.67 5.11
N THR A 139 -4.02 -7.38 5.92
CA THR A 139 -2.63 -7.41 5.45
C THR A 139 -2.38 -8.77 4.78
N LEU A 140 -2.07 -8.77 3.49
CA LEU A 140 -1.85 -10.02 2.75
C LEU A 140 -0.60 -10.69 3.30
N LEU A 141 -0.64 -12.00 3.52
CA LEU A 141 0.54 -12.76 3.93
C LEU A 141 1.65 -12.63 2.90
N SER A 142 1.31 -12.58 1.61
CA SER A 142 2.25 -12.35 0.51
C SER A 142 2.93 -10.98 0.53
N SER A 143 2.39 -10.02 1.27
CA SER A 143 2.99 -8.69 1.42
C SER A 143 3.97 -8.59 2.60
N LEU A 144 4.00 -9.61 3.47
CA LEU A 144 4.94 -9.68 4.58
C LEU A 144 6.37 -9.98 4.09
N ASN A 145 7.37 -9.75 4.95
CA ASN A 145 8.78 -10.03 4.66
C ASN A 145 9.28 -9.32 3.40
N ASN A 146 8.99 -8.03 3.26
CA ASN A 146 9.33 -7.24 2.06
C ASN A 146 8.75 -7.81 0.74
N GLY A 147 7.62 -8.51 0.83
CA GLY A 147 6.97 -9.13 -0.34
C GLY A 147 7.43 -10.56 -0.63
N ALA A 148 8.34 -11.14 0.18
CA ALA A 148 8.66 -12.57 0.10
C ALA A 148 7.48 -13.45 0.58
N GLY A 149 6.62 -12.89 1.43
CA GLY A 149 5.42 -13.53 1.93
C GLY A 149 5.65 -14.45 3.13
N VAL A 150 4.62 -15.21 3.50
CA VAL A 150 4.69 -16.29 4.51
C VAL A 150 4.38 -17.62 3.82
N PRO A 151 5.22 -18.65 3.95
CA PRO A 151 5.08 -19.91 3.23
C PRO A 151 4.05 -20.84 3.89
N VAL A 152 2.83 -20.38 4.08
CA VAL A 152 1.78 -21.11 4.82
C VAL A 152 1.32 -22.42 4.15
N GLY A 153 1.63 -22.62 2.87
CA GLY A 153 1.40 -23.89 2.16
C GLY A 153 2.52 -24.93 2.33
N ALA A 154 3.64 -24.57 2.96
CA ALA A 154 4.81 -25.43 3.09
C ALA A 154 4.86 -26.24 4.40
N GLY A 155 3.99 -25.95 5.37
CA GLY A 155 3.97 -26.59 6.69
C GLY A 155 2.88 -26.07 7.61
N THR A 156 2.93 -26.48 8.88
CA THR A 156 2.03 -26.03 9.94
C THR A 156 2.69 -25.00 10.85
N LEU A 157 1.88 -24.20 11.56
CA LEU A 157 2.35 -23.44 12.72
C LEU A 157 2.27 -24.34 13.95
N ASP A 158 3.42 -24.64 14.55
CA ASP A 158 3.53 -25.63 15.62
C ASP A 158 3.70 -24.94 16.97
N ILE A 159 2.74 -25.15 17.87
CA ILE A 159 2.66 -24.50 19.17
C ILE A 159 2.61 -25.57 20.26
N THR A 160 3.53 -25.51 21.21
CA THR A 160 3.43 -26.23 22.49
C THR A 160 2.87 -25.27 23.52
N ARG A 161 1.74 -25.64 24.10
CA ARG A 161 0.95 -24.84 25.03
C ARG A 161 1.43 -24.98 26.46
N ARG A 162 0.96 -24.09 27.32
CA ARG A 162 1.34 -24.02 28.74
C ARG A 162 0.84 -25.21 29.57
N ASP A 163 -0.19 -25.91 29.11
CA ASP A 163 -0.63 -27.19 29.68
C ASP A 163 0.19 -28.40 29.18
N GLY A 164 1.15 -28.18 28.26
CA GLY A 164 1.99 -29.19 27.64
C GLY A 164 1.38 -29.86 26.40
N SER A 165 0.16 -29.47 26.00
CA SER A 165 -0.43 -29.94 24.75
C SER A 165 0.29 -29.34 23.53
N VAL A 166 0.29 -30.07 22.42
CA VAL A 166 0.88 -29.63 21.15
C VAL A 166 -0.22 -29.44 20.13
N VAL A 167 -0.20 -28.30 19.44
CA VAL A 167 -1.12 -27.94 18.38
C VAL A 167 -0.32 -27.70 17.10
N ASN A 168 -0.72 -28.38 16.02
CA ASN A 168 -0.19 -28.16 14.67
C ASN A 168 -1.28 -27.50 13.82
N ILE A 169 -1.15 -26.22 13.55
CA ILE A 169 -2.18 -25.40 12.91
C ILE A 169 -1.91 -25.36 11.41
N ASN A 170 -2.85 -25.88 10.61
CA ASN A 170 -2.76 -25.81 9.16
C ASN A 170 -3.19 -24.43 8.66
N LEU A 171 -2.26 -23.72 8.02
CA LEU A 171 -2.48 -22.38 7.46
C LEU A 171 -2.51 -22.40 5.93
N ALA A 172 -2.57 -23.56 5.27
CA ALA A 172 -2.47 -23.66 3.81
C ALA A 172 -3.54 -22.87 3.04
N ALA A 173 -4.71 -22.64 3.65
CA ALA A 173 -5.79 -21.83 3.07
C ALA A 173 -5.71 -20.35 3.47
N ALA A 174 -4.77 -19.96 4.34
CA ALA A 174 -4.63 -18.59 4.79
C ALA A 174 -4.04 -17.71 3.68
N VAL A 175 -4.69 -16.59 3.40
CA VAL A 175 -4.24 -15.59 2.42
C VAL A 175 -3.76 -14.32 3.13
N THR A 176 -4.31 -14.07 4.32
CA THR A 176 -4.18 -12.80 5.03
C THR A 176 -3.77 -12.98 6.49
N VAL A 177 -3.29 -11.93 7.12
CA VAL A 177 -2.97 -11.92 8.56
C VAL A 177 -4.19 -12.32 9.37
N GLN A 178 -5.40 -11.89 8.98
CA GLN A 178 -6.62 -12.25 9.70
C GLN A 178 -6.93 -13.75 9.60
N ASP A 179 -6.65 -14.39 8.46
CA ASP A 179 -6.81 -15.85 8.35
C ASP A 179 -5.94 -16.61 9.34
N VAL A 180 -4.72 -16.11 9.59
CA VAL A 180 -3.82 -16.68 10.59
C VAL A 180 -4.39 -16.48 11.99
N LEU A 181 -4.85 -15.28 12.32
CA LEU A 181 -5.45 -15.00 13.63
C LEU A 181 -6.68 -15.88 13.87
N ASP A 182 -7.58 -15.99 12.90
CA ASP A 182 -8.79 -16.79 13.02
C ASP A 182 -8.47 -18.28 13.15
N ALA A 183 -7.54 -18.80 12.34
CA ALA A 183 -7.14 -20.20 12.39
C ALA A 183 -6.52 -20.57 13.75
N VAL A 184 -5.73 -19.67 14.35
CA VAL A 184 -5.13 -19.91 15.67
C VAL A 184 -6.16 -19.77 16.78
N ASN A 185 -7.00 -18.73 16.74
CA ASN A 185 -7.98 -18.44 17.79
C ASN A 185 -9.14 -19.45 17.80
N ALA A 186 -9.40 -20.13 16.68
CA ALA A 186 -10.40 -21.20 16.59
C ALA A 186 -9.97 -22.50 17.29
N ILE A 187 -8.68 -22.70 17.60
CA ILE A 187 -8.19 -23.93 18.23
C ILE A 187 -8.75 -24.11 19.64
N ASP A 188 -8.77 -23.03 20.44
CA ASP A 188 -9.25 -23.05 21.82
C ASP A 188 -9.70 -21.64 22.24
N PRO A 189 -10.94 -21.26 21.86
CA PRO A 189 -11.46 -19.92 22.03
C PRO A 189 -11.38 -19.43 23.49
N GLY A 190 -10.79 -18.26 23.68
CA GLY A 190 -10.64 -17.61 25.00
C GLY A 190 -9.38 -18.01 25.79
N ASN A 191 -8.78 -19.16 25.48
CA ASN A 191 -7.55 -19.61 26.13
C ASN A 191 -6.31 -19.39 25.26
N LEU A 192 -6.33 -19.83 23.99
CA LEU A 192 -5.25 -19.55 23.02
C LEU A 192 -5.66 -18.37 22.16
N VAL A 193 -4.99 -17.25 22.35
CA VAL A 193 -5.32 -16.00 21.65
C VAL A 193 -4.07 -15.43 21.00
N MET A 194 -4.06 -15.46 19.67
CA MET A 194 -3.13 -14.70 18.84
C MET A 194 -3.71 -13.34 18.50
N THR A 195 -2.87 -12.31 18.57
CA THR A 195 -3.17 -10.94 18.16
C THR A 195 -2.08 -10.41 17.24
N TYR A 196 -2.39 -9.37 16.47
CA TYR A 196 -1.43 -8.67 15.61
C TYR A 196 -1.48 -7.17 15.91
N SER A 197 -0.32 -6.56 16.17
CA SER A 197 -0.25 -5.11 16.38
C SER A 197 -0.12 -4.40 15.04
N ALA A 198 -1.15 -3.65 14.63
CA ALA A 198 -1.07 -2.83 13.40
C ALA A 198 -0.03 -1.70 13.49
N THR A 199 0.29 -1.24 14.71
CA THR A 199 1.29 -0.18 14.96
C THR A 199 2.70 -0.74 15.12
N GLY A 200 2.83 -1.89 15.80
CA GLY A 200 4.11 -2.53 16.07
C GLY A 200 4.54 -3.55 15.01
N GLY A 201 3.64 -3.94 14.11
CA GLY A 201 3.88 -4.91 13.03
C GLY A 201 4.01 -6.36 13.50
N ASN A 202 3.97 -6.64 14.80
CA ASN A 202 4.28 -7.97 15.32
C ASN A 202 3.06 -8.78 15.76
N PHE A 203 3.20 -10.10 15.66
CA PHE A 203 2.27 -11.05 16.25
C PHE A 203 2.56 -11.21 17.75
N LYS A 204 1.51 -11.49 18.52
CA LYS A 204 1.62 -11.87 19.94
C LYS A 204 0.72 -13.05 20.21
N LEU A 205 1.19 -13.97 21.03
CA LEU A 205 0.46 -15.16 21.42
C LEU A 205 0.29 -15.21 22.93
N ASN A 206 -0.95 -15.29 23.38
CA ASN A 206 -1.32 -15.52 24.76
C ASN A 206 -1.92 -16.93 24.89
N ASP A 207 -1.54 -17.65 25.94
CA ASP A 207 -2.12 -18.93 26.28
C ASP A 207 -2.40 -19.01 27.78
N GLN A 208 -3.66 -19.29 28.13
CA GLN A 208 -4.15 -19.41 29.52
C GLN A 208 -4.43 -20.87 29.94
N SER A 209 -4.09 -21.87 29.11
CA SER A 209 -4.35 -23.29 29.41
C SER A 209 -3.61 -23.84 30.64
N GLY A 210 -2.51 -23.21 31.05
CA GLY A 210 -1.68 -23.67 32.16
C GLY A 210 -0.59 -22.67 32.55
N THR A 211 0.37 -23.14 33.36
CA THR A 211 1.49 -22.32 33.87
C THR A 211 2.86 -22.73 33.31
N GLY A 212 2.92 -23.75 32.46
CA GLY A 212 4.14 -24.19 31.79
C GLY A 212 4.63 -23.19 30.72
N PRO A 213 5.75 -23.53 30.04
CA PRO A 213 6.25 -22.73 28.92
C PRO A 213 5.25 -22.71 27.76
N LEU A 214 5.15 -21.56 27.10
CA LEU A 214 4.52 -21.43 25.79
C LEU A 214 5.62 -21.39 24.74
N THR A 215 5.63 -22.32 23.79
CA THR A 215 6.68 -22.43 22.78
C THR A 215 6.08 -22.49 21.38
N VAL A 216 6.59 -21.67 20.47
CA VAL A 216 6.36 -21.81 19.03
C VAL A 216 7.61 -22.41 18.40
N ALA A 217 7.47 -23.58 17.78
CA ALA A 217 8.60 -24.27 17.18
C ALA A 217 9.15 -23.50 15.97
N ASP A 218 10.46 -23.65 15.77
CA ASP A 218 11.16 -23.03 14.65
C ASP A 218 10.87 -23.76 13.34
N ASN A 219 10.13 -23.11 12.44
CA ASN A 219 9.84 -23.59 11.11
C ASN A 219 9.59 -22.42 10.14
N ALA A 220 9.47 -22.71 8.84
CA ALA A 220 9.34 -21.66 7.82
C ALA A 220 8.10 -20.75 8.01
N VAL A 221 7.01 -21.29 8.57
CA VAL A 221 5.77 -20.54 8.81
C VAL A 221 5.92 -19.62 10.01
N SER A 222 6.39 -20.14 11.15
CA SER A 222 6.62 -19.35 12.36
C SER A 222 7.69 -18.28 12.17
N GLN A 223 8.74 -18.58 11.39
CA GLN A 223 9.75 -17.59 10.98
C GLN A 223 9.14 -16.50 10.08
N GLY A 224 8.32 -16.88 9.10
CA GLY A 224 7.67 -15.91 8.21
C GLY A 224 6.68 -14.98 8.94
N LEU A 225 6.06 -15.46 10.02
CA LEU A 225 5.22 -14.66 10.90
C LEU A 225 6.02 -13.88 11.96
N GLY A 226 7.31 -14.16 12.13
CA GLY A 226 8.15 -13.53 13.15
C GLY A 226 7.81 -13.95 14.59
N ILE A 227 7.20 -15.12 14.81
CA ILE A 227 6.65 -15.52 16.12
C ILE A 227 7.38 -16.73 16.74
N VAL A 228 8.56 -17.10 16.21
CA VAL A 228 9.41 -18.15 16.80
C VAL A 228 9.87 -17.74 18.18
N GLY A 229 9.74 -18.63 19.17
CA GLY A 229 10.24 -18.35 20.51
C GLY A 229 9.64 -19.23 21.58
N SER A 230 10.11 -19.04 22.81
CA SER A 230 9.57 -19.69 24.00
C SER A 230 9.49 -18.69 25.14
N GLU A 231 8.39 -18.70 25.88
CA GLU A 231 8.14 -17.80 26.99
C GLU A 231 7.71 -18.55 28.25
N ASP A 232 8.46 -18.34 29.33
CA ASP A 232 8.21 -18.94 30.64
C ASP A 232 7.31 -18.04 31.50
N GLY A 233 6.25 -18.60 32.08
CA GLY A 233 5.30 -17.87 32.94
C GLY A 233 4.12 -17.25 32.19
N VAL A 234 3.08 -16.80 32.90
CA VAL A 234 1.79 -16.39 32.31
C VAL A 234 1.86 -14.96 31.74
N VAL A 235 2.64 -14.79 30.68
CA VAL A 235 2.76 -13.56 29.89
C VAL A 235 2.66 -13.87 28.39
N ASP A 236 2.51 -12.84 27.56
CA ASP A 236 2.42 -13.00 26.11
C ASP A 236 3.78 -13.37 25.52
N LEU A 237 3.83 -14.37 24.65
CA LEU A 237 4.96 -14.54 23.74
C LEU A 237 4.84 -13.48 22.63
N ALA A 238 5.74 -12.50 22.64
CA ALA A 238 5.78 -11.45 21.64
C ALA A 238 6.73 -11.82 20.50
N GLY A 239 6.24 -11.76 19.26
CA GLY A 239 7.06 -11.91 18.08
C GLY A 239 7.77 -10.61 17.68
N GLU A 240 8.65 -10.77 16.69
CA GLU A 240 9.30 -9.69 15.96
C GLU A 240 8.41 -9.19 14.80
N ASP A 241 8.67 -7.97 14.34
CA ASP A 241 7.98 -7.41 13.17
C ASP A 241 8.55 -8.02 11.86
N PRO A 242 7.76 -8.80 11.10
CA PRO A 242 8.19 -9.36 9.81
C PRO A 242 8.36 -8.28 8.72
N ASN A 243 7.88 -7.05 8.95
CA ASN A 243 7.94 -5.92 8.03
C ASN A 243 8.67 -4.71 8.63
N LEU A 244 9.80 -4.94 9.30
CA LEU A 244 10.65 -3.88 9.83
C LEU A 244 10.93 -2.80 8.77
N ARG A 245 10.29 -1.64 8.92
CA ARG A 245 10.48 -0.48 8.04
C ARG A 245 11.83 0.16 8.35
N ARG A 246 12.88 -0.32 7.68
CA ARG A 246 14.25 0.20 7.81
C ARG A 246 14.65 1.02 6.58
N SER A 247 15.69 1.82 6.75
CA SER A 247 16.28 2.60 5.66
C SER A 247 17.07 1.68 4.73
N ASN A 248 16.66 1.54 3.47
CA ASN A 248 17.37 0.70 2.49
C ASN A 248 18.57 1.41 1.84
N GLY A 249 19.26 2.29 2.58
CA GLY A 249 20.46 2.96 2.07
C GLY A 249 21.59 1.96 1.86
N VAL A 250 22.42 2.13 0.83
CA VAL A 250 23.49 1.17 0.49
C VAL A 250 24.44 0.91 1.68
N ILE A 251 24.69 1.91 2.52
CA ILE A 251 25.54 1.79 3.71
C ILE A 251 24.85 0.93 4.79
N ASP A 252 23.55 1.12 4.99
CA ASP A 252 22.73 0.30 5.91
C ASP A 252 22.72 -1.17 5.45
N LEU A 253 22.50 -1.39 4.16
CA LEU A 253 22.54 -2.73 3.56
C LEU A 253 23.91 -3.41 3.75
N MET A 254 25.03 -2.69 3.58
CA MET A 254 26.37 -3.26 3.81
C MET A 254 26.61 -3.59 5.28
N ILE A 255 26.14 -2.75 6.21
CA ILE A 255 26.26 -3.00 7.66
C ILE A 255 25.45 -4.25 8.03
N ARG A 256 24.21 -4.37 7.53
CA ARG A 256 23.36 -5.53 7.77
C ARG A 256 23.94 -6.80 7.17
N LEU A 257 24.49 -6.73 5.96
CA LEU A 257 25.17 -7.88 5.36
C LEU A 257 26.35 -8.34 6.22
N ARG A 258 27.17 -7.40 6.73
CA ARG A 258 28.25 -7.73 7.67
C ARG A 258 27.71 -8.41 8.91
N ASP A 259 26.75 -7.79 9.59
CA ASP A 259 26.22 -8.30 10.85
C ASP A 259 25.58 -9.68 10.65
N ALA A 260 24.80 -9.87 9.58
CA ALA A 260 24.19 -11.14 9.22
C ALA A 260 25.24 -12.22 8.90
N LEU A 261 26.34 -11.88 8.22
CA LEU A 261 27.46 -12.78 7.99
C LEU A 261 28.21 -13.15 9.29
N GLU A 262 28.30 -12.23 10.24
CA GLU A 262 28.95 -12.47 11.53
C GLU A 262 28.16 -13.47 12.40
N VAL A 263 26.83 -13.37 12.41
CA VAL A 263 25.97 -14.28 13.18
C VAL A 263 25.48 -15.50 12.38
N GLY A 264 25.75 -15.56 11.08
CA GLY A 264 25.30 -16.65 10.20
C GLY A 264 23.80 -16.62 9.89
N ASP A 265 23.18 -15.44 9.86
CA ASP A 265 21.77 -15.26 9.52
C ASP A 265 21.56 -15.33 8.00
N ASN A 266 21.38 -16.55 7.49
CA ASN A 266 21.19 -16.83 6.07
C ASN A 266 19.97 -16.10 5.46
N ARG A 267 18.93 -15.83 6.26
CA ARG A 267 17.71 -15.16 5.79
C ARG A 267 17.96 -13.67 5.58
N GLU A 268 18.58 -13.02 6.56
CA GLU A 268 18.94 -11.61 6.42
C GLU A 268 19.95 -11.42 5.29
N ILE A 269 20.87 -12.37 5.07
CA ILE A 269 21.77 -12.37 3.90
C ILE A 269 20.98 -12.41 2.58
N GLU A 270 19.96 -13.27 2.45
CA GLU A 270 19.12 -13.35 1.25
C GLU A 270 18.32 -12.06 1.02
N ILE A 271 17.68 -11.54 2.08
CA ILE A 271 16.92 -10.28 2.02
C ILE A 271 17.82 -9.12 1.58
N VAL A 272 18.97 -8.96 2.24
CA VAL A 272 19.92 -7.89 1.95
C VAL A 272 20.53 -8.06 0.55
N GLY A 273 20.79 -9.30 0.12
CA GLY A 273 21.26 -9.60 -1.23
C GLY A 273 20.31 -9.08 -2.32
N ASN A 274 19.01 -9.32 -2.18
CA ASN A 274 18.00 -8.80 -3.11
C ASN A 274 17.95 -7.27 -3.09
N LEU A 275 17.98 -6.64 -1.91
CA LEU A 275 17.95 -5.19 -1.78
C LEU A 275 19.20 -4.51 -2.36
N ILE A 276 20.37 -5.14 -2.25
CA ILE A 276 21.61 -4.65 -2.87
C ILE A 276 21.50 -4.68 -4.39
N GLN A 277 20.89 -5.74 -4.95
CA GLN A 277 20.70 -5.86 -6.39
C GLN A 277 19.78 -4.76 -6.94
N ASP A 278 18.70 -4.45 -6.22
CA ASP A 278 17.81 -3.32 -6.54
C ASP A 278 18.58 -1.98 -6.45
N SER A 279 19.34 -1.76 -5.38
CA SER A 279 20.16 -0.55 -5.21
C SER A 279 21.21 -0.38 -6.33
N HIS A 280 21.76 -1.48 -6.82
CA HIS A 280 22.70 -1.46 -7.95
C HIS A 280 22.02 -1.04 -9.26
N ALA A 281 20.77 -1.44 -9.48
CA ALA A 281 19.99 -0.98 -10.63
C ALA A 281 19.74 0.54 -10.57
N ASP A 282 19.35 1.06 -9.41
CA ASP A 282 19.14 2.49 -9.19
C ASP A 282 20.42 3.30 -9.40
N PHE A 283 21.56 2.80 -8.91
CA PHE A 283 22.86 3.44 -9.13
C PHE A 283 23.22 3.53 -10.62
N ASN A 284 22.99 2.46 -11.38
CA ASN A 284 23.26 2.47 -12.83
C ASN A 284 22.36 3.45 -13.57
N PHE A 285 21.09 3.59 -13.15
CA PHE A 285 20.18 4.60 -13.70
C PHE A 285 20.71 6.01 -13.46
N LEU A 286 21.08 6.34 -12.21
CA LEU A 286 21.66 7.65 -11.87
C LEU A 286 22.96 7.93 -12.63
N ARG A 287 23.82 6.93 -12.77
CA ARG A 287 25.05 7.04 -13.57
C ARG A 287 24.75 7.35 -15.04
N GLY A 288 23.72 6.71 -15.60
CA GLY A 288 23.24 6.98 -16.94
C GLY A 288 22.74 8.42 -17.12
N ASP A 289 21.96 8.93 -16.17
CA ASP A 289 21.48 10.32 -16.18
C ASP A 289 22.65 11.32 -16.12
N VAL A 290 23.62 11.10 -15.23
CA VAL A 290 24.83 11.93 -15.15
C VAL A 290 25.61 11.90 -16.46
N GLY A 291 25.76 10.72 -17.09
CA GLY A 291 26.40 10.60 -18.41
C GLY A 291 25.65 11.38 -19.50
N GLY A 292 24.31 11.35 -19.48
CA GLY A 292 23.47 12.14 -20.39
C GLY A 292 23.63 13.64 -20.18
N ARG A 293 23.68 14.10 -18.91
CA ARG A 293 23.92 15.50 -18.57
C ARG A 293 25.30 15.97 -19.00
N LEU A 294 26.34 15.16 -18.80
CA LEU A 294 27.69 15.46 -19.27
C LEU A 294 27.72 15.61 -20.79
N LYS A 295 27.08 14.71 -21.55
CA LYS A 295 26.98 14.83 -23.01
C LYS A 295 26.23 16.09 -23.46
N SER A 296 25.18 16.47 -22.73
CA SER A 296 24.47 17.73 -22.99
C SER A 296 25.38 18.93 -22.72
N LEU A 297 26.14 18.92 -21.62
CA LEU A 297 27.13 19.96 -21.32
C LEU A 297 28.21 20.06 -22.41
N ASP A 298 28.74 18.93 -22.88
CA ASP A 298 29.71 18.91 -24.00
C ASP A 298 29.11 19.53 -25.27
N ARG A 299 27.85 19.21 -25.59
CA ARG A 299 27.16 19.81 -26.73
C ARG A 299 26.97 21.32 -26.57
N TYR A 300 26.57 21.78 -25.38
CA TYR A 300 26.45 23.22 -25.11
C TYR A 300 27.80 23.93 -25.21
N ALA A 301 28.89 23.30 -24.73
CA ALA A 301 30.23 23.85 -24.85
C ALA A 301 30.63 24.04 -26.33
N SER A 302 30.38 23.04 -27.20
CA SER A 302 30.66 23.19 -28.64
C SER A 302 29.83 24.31 -29.29
N ILE A 303 28.53 24.39 -28.98
CA ILE A 303 27.65 25.45 -29.50
C ILE A 303 28.15 26.84 -29.06
N LEU A 304 28.57 26.97 -27.81
CA LEU A 304 29.09 28.25 -27.29
C LEU A 304 30.39 28.67 -27.99
N VAL A 305 31.27 27.71 -28.33
CA VAL A 305 32.48 27.99 -29.12
C VAL A 305 32.12 28.46 -30.54
N ASP A 306 31.17 27.81 -31.21
CA ASP A 306 30.73 28.21 -32.55
C ASP A 306 30.07 29.62 -32.53
N GLN A 307 29.26 29.89 -31.50
CA GLN A 307 28.64 31.21 -31.30
C GLN A 307 29.68 32.31 -31.03
N ASP A 308 30.72 32.02 -30.25
CA ASP A 308 31.80 32.97 -29.99
C ASP A 308 32.53 33.34 -31.28
N ILE A 309 32.85 32.34 -32.13
CA ILE A 309 33.46 32.58 -33.45
C ILE A 309 32.55 33.46 -34.33
N GLN A 310 31.27 33.13 -34.41
CA GLN A 310 30.32 33.88 -35.23
C GLN A 310 30.20 35.34 -34.76
N ILE A 311 30.19 35.57 -33.44
CA ILE A 311 30.18 36.91 -32.85
C ILE A 311 31.48 37.65 -33.19
N GLN A 312 32.65 37.01 -33.10
CA GLN A 312 33.93 37.60 -33.48
C GLN A 312 33.97 37.99 -34.96
N GLU A 313 33.46 37.14 -35.85
CA GLU A 313 33.36 37.43 -37.29
C GLU A 313 32.42 38.63 -37.55
N SER A 314 31.27 38.65 -36.87
CA SER A 314 30.30 39.75 -36.99
C SER A 314 30.87 41.08 -36.47
N ILE A 315 31.68 41.05 -35.41
CA ILE A 315 32.41 42.23 -34.92
C ILE A 315 33.45 42.67 -35.95
N SER A 316 34.21 41.75 -36.52
CA SER A 316 35.22 42.04 -37.54
C SER A 316 34.59 42.70 -38.79
N GLU A 317 33.50 42.16 -39.32
CA GLU A 317 32.79 42.74 -40.47
C GLU A 317 32.30 44.18 -40.23
N VAL A 318 31.88 44.50 -39.00
CA VAL A 318 31.32 45.81 -38.65
C VAL A 318 32.41 46.84 -38.29
N PHE A 319 33.46 46.41 -37.61
CA PHE A 319 34.45 47.32 -37.01
C PHE A 319 35.81 47.30 -37.69
N ASP A 320 36.23 46.20 -38.32
CA ASP A 320 37.54 46.15 -38.96
C ASP A 320 37.48 46.87 -40.31
N ALA A 321 38.43 47.77 -40.51
CA ALA A 321 38.58 48.45 -41.78
C ALA A 321 39.26 47.51 -42.79
N ASP A 322 38.64 47.32 -43.96
CA ASP A 322 39.33 46.73 -45.10
C ASP A 322 40.46 47.67 -45.54
N LEU A 323 41.68 47.35 -45.08
CA LEU A 323 42.87 48.16 -45.33
C LEU A 323 43.14 48.33 -46.83
N ALA A 324 42.77 47.37 -47.68
CA ALA A 324 42.97 47.52 -49.13
C ALA A 324 42.06 48.62 -49.69
N THR A 325 40.78 48.62 -49.29
CA THR A 325 39.82 49.66 -49.67
C THR A 325 40.21 51.01 -49.06
N ALA A 326 40.53 51.05 -47.76
CA ALA A 326 40.93 52.28 -47.07
C ALA A 326 42.21 52.91 -47.64
N ILE A 327 43.22 52.10 -47.98
CA ILE A 327 44.46 52.57 -48.64
C ILE A 327 44.15 53.13 -50.03
N THR A 328 43.26 52.47 -50.78
CA THR A 328 42.85 52.92 -52.12
C THR A 328 42.12 54.26 -52.07
N GLU A 329 41.14 54.41 -51.17
CA GLU A 329 40.45 55.67 -50.95
C GLU A 329 41.39 56.77 -50.50
N PHE A 330 42.27 56.47 -49.53
CA PHE A 330 43.26 57.43 -49.06
C PHE A 330 44.21 57.90 -50.17
N SER A 331 44.69 56.98 -51.01
CA SER A 331 45.53 57.29 -52.16
C SER A 331 44.79 58.18 -53.17
N ASN A 332 43.52 57.88 -53.46
CA ASN A 332 42.69 58.70 -54.33
C ASN A 332 42.47 60.11 -53.74
N LEU A 333 42.27 60.20 -52.41
CA LEU A 333 42.11 61.46 -51.71
C LEU A 333 43.40 62.29 -51.77
N GLN A 334 44.57 61.66 -51.60
CA GLN A 334 45.87 62.31 -51.76
C GLN A 334 46.07 62.87 -53.17
N VAL A 335 45.76 62.09 -54.21
CA VAL A 335 45.84 62.55 -55.60
C VAL A 335 44.89 63.72 -55.84
N THR A 336 43.66 63.65 -55.32
CA THR A 336 42.67 64.73 -55.42
C THR A 336 43.15 66.00 -54.71
N ILE A 337 43.72 65.89 -53.51
CA ILE A 337 44.28 67.02 -52.76
C ILE A 337 45.47 67.62 -53.51
N GLN A 338 46.37 66.81 -54.04
CA GLN A 338 47.50 67.29 -54.85
C GLN A 338 47.03 68.04 -56.10
N ALA A 339 46.03 67.49 -56.81
CA ALA A 339 45.43 68.16 -57.96
C ALA A 339 44.75 69.49 -57.57
N ALA A 340 44.00 69.52 -56.46
CA ALA A 340 43.37 70.74 -55.95
C ALA A 340 44.40 71.80 -55.54
N GLN A 341 45.51 71.39 -54.90
CA GLN A 341 46.62 72.28 -54.56
C GLN A 341 47.31 72.82 -55.81
N GLN A 342 47.51 71.99 -56.84
CA GLN A 342 48.11 72.42 -58.11
C GLN A 342 47.20 73.41 -58.85
N VAL A 343 45.89 73.16 -58.90
CA VAL A 343 44.90 74.09 -59.44
C VAL A 343 44.91 75.40 -58.65
N ALA A 344 44.90 75.34 -57.32
CA ALA A 344 44.98 76.52 -56.46
C ALA A 344 46.27 77.33 -56.72
N ALA A 345 47.41 76.66 -56.87
CA ALA A 345 48.69 77.30 -57.20
C ALA A 345 48.65 78.00 -58.57
N THR A 346 48.06 77.37 -59.61
CA THR A 346 47.89 78.00 -60.93
C THR A 346 46.93 79.20 -60.89
N THR A 347 45.83 79.12 -60.14
CA THR A 347 44.87 80.21 -59.97
C THR A 347 45.48 81.39 -59.20
N LEU A 348 46.34 81.13 -58.21
CA LEU A 348 47.06 82.15 -57.47
C LEU A 348 48.17 82.81 -58.32
N GLN A 349 48.86 82.06 -59.20
CA GLN A 349 49.84 82.63 -60.14
C GLN A 349 49.20 83.55 -61.20
N LEU A 350 47.99 83.23 -61.68
CA LEU A 350 47.31 84.04 -62.71
C LEU A 350 46.80 85.39 -62.20
N ASN A 351 46.62 85.58 -60.89
CA ASN A 351 45.93 86.76 -60.34
C ASN A 351 46.83 87.81 -59.67
N LEU A 352 48.14 87.59 -59.50
CA LEU A 352 49.00 88.59 -58.82
C LEU A 352 50.24 89.07 -59.59
N PHE A 353 50.67 88.41 -60.66
CA PHE A 353 51.88 88.80 -61.42
C PHE A 353 51.63 89.21 -62.89
N ASN A 354 50.38 89.26 -63.35
CA ASN A 354 50.03 89.72 -64.71
C ASN A 354 49.27 91.06 -64.73
N TYR A 355 49.22 91.77 -63.59
CA TYR A 355 48.61 93.11 -63.50
C TYR A 355 49.54 94.19 -62.91
N ILE A 356 50.80 93.86 -62.67
CA ILE A 356 51.88 94.86 -62.45
C ILE A 356 52.87 94.73 -63.59
#